data_AF-A0A8J6W6L2-F1
#
_entry.id   AF-A0A8J6W6L2-F1
#
_cell.length_a   1.000
_cell.length_b   1.000
_cell.length_c   1.000
_cell.angle_alpha   90.00
_cell.angle_beta   90.00
_cell.angle_gamma   90.00
#
_symmetry.space_group_name_H-M   'P 1'
#
loop_
_entity.id
_entity.type
_entity.pdbx_description
1 polymer ?
#
loop_
_entity_poly.entity_id
_entity_poly.type
_entity_poly.pdbx_seq_one_letter_code
_entity_poly.pdbx_strand_id
1 'polypeptide(L)'
;MPLDVFRLYQILGNPTPHYVLAKAVRPDFPNWNQIAEDAAIDEVERRLNTVVEQKVGPLAARNAEIIATWEGGLPAGDCFYETASDINVPIWFALDAVHPGYFVFGMHPNEATFWQSIEELSRDGEICPITDYIRPAKNVEVRFVQL
;
A
#
# COMPACT_ATOMS: atom_id res chain seq x y z
N MET A 1 -7.30 -7.29 17.21
CA MET A 1 -6.74 -8.21 16.20
C MET A 1 -5.69 -7.43 15.43
N PRO A 2 -4.46 -7.96 15.31
CA PRO A 2 -3.38 -7.27 14.63
C PRO A 2 -3.81 -6.92 13.21
N LEU A 3 -3.46 -5.72 12.76
CA LEU A 3 -3.89 -5.19 11.47
C LEU A 3 -2.71 -5.10 10.51
N ASP A 4 -2.84 -5.67 9.32
CA ASP A 4 -1.85 -5.44 8.27
C ASP A 4 -1.99 -4.01 7.73
N VAL A 5 -0.86 -3.30 7.67
CA VAL A 5 -0.72 -1.96 7.10
C VAL A 5 0.27 -2.01 5.95
N PHE A 6 -0.16 -1.58 4.77
CA PHE A 6 0.67 -1.46 3.59
C PHE A 6 0.88 0.01 3.24
N ARG A 7 2.09 0.38 2.83
CA ARG A 7 2.39 1.70 2.27
C ARG A 7 3.15 1.56 0.96
N LEU A 8 2.67 2.21 -0.09
CA LEU A 8 3.34 2.31 -1.37
C LEU A 8 4.14 3.61 -1.41
N TYR A 9 5.43 3.48 -1.71
CA TYR A 9 6.37 4.59 -1.80
C TYR A 9 6.85 4.74 -3.23
N GLN A 10 6.98 5.97 -3.69
CA GLN A 10 7.75 6.33 -4.88
C GLN A 10 9.11 6.88 -4.44
N ILE A 11 10.20 6.27 -4.89
CA ILE A 11 11.57 6.72 -4.59
C ILE A 11 12.01 7.72 -5.66
N LEU A 12 12.22 8.97 -5.26
CA LEU A 12 12.66 10.05 -6.13
C LEU A 12 14.19 10.07 -6.31
N GLY A 13 14.65 10.64 -7.43
CA GLY A 13 16.09 10.84 -7.70
C GLY A 13 16.71 9.87 -8.72
N ASN A 14 15.94 8.92 -9.24
CA ASN A 14 16.32 8.09 -10.39
C ASN A 14 15.64 8.61 -11.68
N PRO A 15 16.23 8.40 -12.86
CA PRO A 15 15.60 8.73 -14.14
C PRO A 15 14.30 7.95 -14.38
N THR A 16 14.15 6.79 -13.73
CA THR A 16 12.96 5.96 -13.72
C THR A 16 12.35 5.91 -12.31
N PRO A 17 11.03 6.11 -12.14
CA PRO A 17 10.37 5.95 -10.85
C PRO A 17 10.57 4.54 -10.31
N HIS A 18 11.05 4.41 -9.08
CA HIS A 18 11.14 3.12 -8.39
C HIS A 18 10.08 3.08 -7.30
N TYR A 19 9.36 1.96 -7.21
CA TYR A 19 8.26 1.81 -6.27
C TYR A 19 8.58 0.74 -5.23
N VAL A 20 8.23 1.02 -3.98
CA VAL A 20 8.39 0.09 -2.86
C VAL A 20 7.05 -0.08 -2.17
N LEU A 21 6.58 -1.32 -2.08
CA LEU A 21 5.39 -1.66 -1.29
C LEU A 21 5.86 -2.25 0.03
N ALA A 22 5.75 -1.50 1.12
CA ALA A 22 6.15 -1.97 2.43
C ALA A 22 4.94 -2.42 3.24
N LYS A 23 5.08 -3.52 3.98
CA LYS A 23 4.08 -4.02 4.92
C LYS A 23 4.61 -3.98 6.35
N ALA A 24 3.74 -3.61 7.29
CA ALA A 24 3.95 -3.75 8.73
C ALA A 24 2.65 -4.19 9.42
N VAL A 25 2.78 -4.91 10.52
CA VAL A 25 1.65 -5.32 11.35
C VAL A 25 1.46 -4.33 12.50
N ARG A 26 0.30 -3.69 12.58
CA ARG A 26 -0.12 -2.87 13.71
C ARG A 26 -0.40 -3.75 14.92
N PRO A 27 0.26 -3.50 16.07
CA PRO A 27 0.02 -4.27 17.27
C PRO A 27 -1.40 -4.01 17.80
N ASP A 28 -1.90 -4.97 18.57
CA ASP A 28 -3.16 -4.82 19.28
C ASP A 28 -3.07 -3.79 20.39
N PHE A 29 -4.10 -2.95 20.50
CA PHE A 29 -4.25 -1.97 21.57
C PHE A 29 -5.69 -1.91 22.09
N PRO A 30 -5.91 -1.50 23.35
CA PRO A 30 -7.24 -1.28 23.88
C PRO A 30 -7.89 -0.05 23.24
N ASN A 31 -9.09 -0.22 22.68
CA ASN A 31 -9.84 0.83 22.00
C ASN A 31 -10.29 2.02 22.87
N TRP A 32 -10.11 1.93 24.19
CA TRP A 32 -10.41 3.00 25.14
C TRP A 32 -9.17 3.81 25.56
N ASN A 33 -7.99 3.48 25.05
CA ASN A 33 -6.73 4.06 25.47
C ASN A 33 -5.97 4.73 24.32
N GLN A 34 -6.11 6.06 24.21
CA GLN A 34 -5.43 6.86 23.17
C GLN A 34 -3.91 6.69 23.19
N ILE A 35 -3.29 6.63 24.37
CA ILE A 35 -1.82 6.47 24.47
C ILE A 35 -1.37 5.14 23.85
N ALA A 36 -2.17 4.08 24.01
CA ALA A 36 -1.88 2.78 23.44
C ALA A 36 -2.12 2.75 21.92
N GLU A 37 -3.11 3.49 21.43
CA GLU A 37 -3.34 3.69 20.01
C GLU A 37 -2.19 4.45 19.36
N ASP A 38 -1.79 5.59 19.93
CA ASP A 38 -0.68 6.41 19.44
C ASP A 38 0.61 5.58 19.37
N ALA A 39 0.92 4.82 20.41
CA ALA A 39 2.07 3.92 20.44
C ALA A 39 2.00 2.82 19.37
N ALA A 40 0.81 2.30 19.06
CA ALA A 40 0.64 1.31 18.01
C ALA A 40 0.85 1.90 16.62
N ILE A 41 0.41 3.14 16.38
CA ILE A 41 0.65 3.88 15.14
C ILE A 41 2.15 4.16 14.98
N ASP A 42 2.80 4.72 16.01
CA ASP A 42 4.24 5.01 15.99
C ASP A 42 5.08 3.76 15.67
N GLU A 43 4.71 2.62 16.23
CA GLU A 43 5.39 1.35 15.96
C GLU A 43 5.24 0.89 14.50
N VAL A 44 4.08 1.12 13.87
CA VAL A 44 3.88 0.85 12.43
C VAL A 44 4.78 1.73 11.60
N GLU A 45 4.80 3.04 11.89
CA GLU A 45 5.62 3.99 11.13
C GLU A 45 7.11 3.65 11.26
N ARG A 46 7.56 3.33 12.48
CA ARG A 46 8.93 2.92 12.75
C ARG A 46 9.31 1.67 11.96
N ARG A 47 8.45 0.66 11.92
CA ARG A 47 8.69 -0.59 11.17
C ARG A 47 8.77 -0.34 9.66
N LEU A 48 7.83 0.43 9.11
CA LEU A 48 7.81 0.76 7.68
C LEU A 48 9.05 1.55 7.29
N ASN A 49 9.44 2.56 8.06
CA ASN A 49 10.66 3.32 7.81
C ASN A 49 11.90 2.44 7.88
N THR A 50 11.99 1.56 8.89
CA THR A 50 13.10 0.60 9.03
C THR A 50 13.19 -0.32 7.80
N VAL A 51 12.07 -0.86 7.34
CA VAL A 51 12.01 -1.74 6.16
C VAL A 51 12.49 -1.01 4.90
N VAL A 52 11.94 0.18 4.64
CA VAL A 52 12.28 0.95 3.46
C VAL A 52 13.76 1.32 3.48
N GLU A 53 14.26 1.85 4.61
CA GLU A 53 15.68 2.20 4.78
C GLU A 53 16.62 1.01 4.57
N GLN A 54 16.30 -0.16 5.13
CA GLN A 54 17.11 -1.37 4.94
C GLN A 54 17.15 -1.83 3.49
N LYS A 55 16.09 -1.59 2.72
CA LYS A 55 15.91 -2.17 1.38
C LYS A 55 16.35 -1.26 0.25
N VAL A 56 16.11 0.05 0.36
CA VAL A 56 16.55 1.04 -0.65
C VAL A 56 17.78 1.84 -0.22
N GLY A 57 18.19 1.74 1.05
CA GLY A 57 19.26 2.53 1.63
C GLY A 57 18.78 3.88 2.18
N PRO A 58 19.48 4.45 3.18
CA PRO A 58 19.01 5.62 3.93
C PRO A 58 18.91 6.89 3.08
N LEU A 59 19.75 7.04 2.04
CA LEU A 59 19.70 8.19 1.15
C LEU A 59 18.46 8.15 0.24
N ALA A 60 18.13 6.97 -0.29
CA ALA A 60 16.95 6.78 -1.13
C ALA A 60 15.66 6.87 -0.31
N ALA A 61 15.66 6.36 0.92
CA ALA A 61 14.51 6.44 1.83
C ALA A 61 14.14 7.90 2.18
N ARG A 62 15.11 8.82 2.28
CA ARG A 62 14.83 10.25 2.46
C ARG A 62 14.12 10.91 1.28
N ASN A 63 14.19 10.29 0.11
CA ASN A 63 13.52 10.71 -1.11
C ASN A 63 12.26 9.86 -1.39
N ALA A 64 11.79 9.09 -0.40
CA ALA A 64 10.58 8.29 -0.54
C ALA A 64 9.33 9.14 -0.28
N GLU A 65 8.46 9.23 -1.29
CA GLU A 65 7.16 9.86 -1.18
C GLU A 65 6.10 8.78 -0.99
N ILE A 66 5.27 8.90 0.05
CA ILE A 66 4.12 8.00 0.24
C ILE A 66 3.09 8.35 -0.82
N ILE A 67 2.76 7.38 -1.66
CA ILE A 67 1.69 7.53 -2.64
C ILE A 67 0.41 6.87 -2.15
N ALA A 68 0.44 5.70 -1.49
CA ALA A 68 -0.78 5.01 -1.04
C ALA A 68 -0.62 4.36 0.34
N THR A 69 -1.75 4.19 1.07
CA THR A 69 -1.81 3.43 2.33
C THR A 69 -3.00 2.47 2.32
N TRP A 70 -2.78 1.23 2.76
CA TRP A 70 -3.79 0.19 2.95
C TRP A 70 -3.82 -0.28 4.39
N GLU A 71 -5.01 -0.39 4.97
CA GLU A 71 -5.22 -0.97 6.30
C GLU A 71 -6.37 -1.98 6.23
N GLY A 72 -6.36 -3.01 7.07
CA GLY A 72 -7.53 -3.89 7.20
C GLY A 72 -7.43 -5.26 6.55
N GLY A 73 -6.33 -5.57 5.85
CA GLY A 73 -6.15 -6.87 5.22
C GLY A 73 -5.29 -6.80 3.96
N LEU A 74 -5.25 -7.92 3.23
CA LEU A 74 -4.55 -8.02 1.96
C LEU A 74 -5.21 -7.10 0.93
N PRO A 75 -4.42 -6.46 0.05
CA PRO A 75 -4.90 -6.07 -1.25
C PRO A 75 -5.70 -7.22 -1.90
N ALA A 76 -7.02 -7.07 -2.16
CA ALA A 76 -7.80 -7.84 -3.12
C ALA A 76 -6.99 -8.09 -4.41
N GLY A 77 -7.09 -9.32 -4.91
CA GLY A 77 -6.30 -9.80 -6.05
C GLY A 77 -4.92 -10.35 -5.70
N ASP A 78 -4.55 -10.46 -4.41
CA ASP A 78 -3.20 -10.89 -4.01
C ASP A 78 -3.14 -12.12 -3.11
N CYS A 79 -2.23 -13.02 -3.46
CA CYS A 79 -1.94 -14.28 -2.77
C CYS A 79 -0.45 -14.45 -2.41
N PHE A 80 0.40 -13.43 -2.65
CA PHE A 80 1.86 -13.54 -2.51
C PHE A 80 2.44 -12.92 -1.23
N TYR A 81 1.71 -12.04 -0.55
CA TYR A 81 2.26 -11.28 0.59
C TYR A 81 2.44 -12.08 1.88
N GLU A 82 1.90 -13.30 1.98
CA GLU A 82 1.92 -14.04 3.25
C GLU A 82 3.31 -14.56 3.62
N THR A 83 4.14 -14.94 2.63
CA THR A 83 5.43 -15.62 2.90
C THR A 83 6.66 -14.91 2.34
N ALA A 84 6.50 -13.92 1.48
CA ALA A 84 7.62 -13.24 0.82
C ALA A 84 8.18 -12.10 1.68
N SER A 85 9.47 -12.04 1.97
CA SER A 85 10.07 -10.89 2.68
C SER A 85 10.63 -9.82 1.74
N ASP A 86 10.87 -10.18 0.47
CA ASP A 86 11.46 -9.33 -0.56
C ASP A 86 11.22 -9.94 -1.96
N ILE A 87 10.33 -9.36 -2.76
CA ILE A 87 10.06 -9.79 -4.14
C ILE A 87 9.68 -8.60 -5.03
N ASN A 88 9.93 -8.72 -6.33
CA ASN A 88 9.36 -7.79 -7.30
C ASN A 88 8.01 -8.34 -7.79
N VAL A 89 6.97 -7.50 -7.76
CA VAL A 89 5.63 -7.86 -8.25
C VAL A 89 5.05 -6.72 -9.06
N PRO A 90 4.34 -7.00 -10.18
CA PRO A 90 3.57 -5.98 -10.87
C PRO A 90 2.29 -5.70 -10.10
N ILE A 91 1.96 -4.43 -9.89
CA ILE A 91 0.68 -4.02 -9.28
C ILE A 91 -0.05 -3.04 -10.18
N TRP A 92 -1.37 -3.05 -10.07
CA TRP A 92 -2.22 -1.98 -10.57
C TRP A 92 -2.64 -1.04 -9.45
N PHE A 93 -2.72 0.25 -9.76
CA PHE A 93 -3.23 1.25 -8.82
C PHE A 93 -3.87 2.44 -9.54
N ALA A 94 -4.85 3.07 -8.89
CA ALA A 94 -5.56 4.25 -9.40
C ALA A 94 -5.69 5.33 -8.31
N LEU A 95 -5.60 6.59 -8.73
CA LEU A 95 -5.71 7.74 -7.83
C LEU A 95 -7.17 7.94 -7.45
N ASP A 96 -7.46 8.13 -6.16
CA ASP A 96 -8.73 8.72 -5.73
C ASP A 96 -8.64 10.24 -5.92
N ALA A 97 -9.58 10.82 -6.65
CA ALA A 97 -9.66 12.24 -6.95
C ALA A 97 -10.32 13.05 -5.83
N VAL A 98 -11.03 12.38 -4.91
CA VAL A 98 -11.83 12.99 -3.84
C VAL A 98 -11.10 12.93 -2.52
N HIS A 99 -10.48 11.79 -2.20
CA HIS A 99 -9.70 11.60 -0.98
C HIS A 99 -8.21 11.53 -1.30
N PRO A 100 -7.34 12.31 -0.63
CA PRO A 100 -5.90 12.22 -0.86
C PRO A 100 -5.38 10.84 -0.42
N GLY A 101 -5.11 10.00 -1.41
CA GLY A 101 -4.69 8.62 -1.27
C GLY A 101 -5.01 7.85 -2.56
N TYR A 102 -4.44 6.66 -2.73
CA TYR A 102 -4.81 5.78 -3.85
C TYR A 102 -5.55 4.60 -3.28
N PHE A 103 -6.69 4.22 -3.88
CA PHE A 103 -7.28 2.90 -3.68
C PHE A 103 -6.58 1.85 -4.57
N VAL A 104 -6.30 0.68 -4.02
CA VAL A 104 -5.32 -0.34 -4.43
C VAL A 104 -5.83 -1.27 -5.53
N PHE A 105 -5.01 -2.19 -6.06
CA PHE A 105 -5.20 -3.65 -5.90
C PHE A 105 -4.34 -4.46 -6.88
N GLY A 106 -3.39 -5.20 -6.30
CA GLY A 106 -2.97 -6.52 -6.73
C GLY A 106 -2.53 -6.75 -8.18
N MET A 107 -2.25 -8.01 -8.46
CA MET A 107 -1.92 -8.46 -9.81
C MET A 107 -3.20 -8.63 -10.61
N HIS A 108 -3.37 -7.80 -11.65
CA HIS A 108 -4.42 -8.00 -12.66
C HIS A 108 -3.79 -8.27 -14.03
N PRO A 109 -4.39 -9.18 -14.85
CA PRO A 109 -3.91 -9.44 -16.20
C PRO A 109 -3.93 -8.21 -17.11
N ASN A 110 -4.89 -7.30 -16.91
CA ASN A 110 -5.04 -6.08 -17.70
C ASN A 110 -5.86 -5.01 -16.96
N GLU A 111 -5.88 -3.80 -17.53
CA GLU A 111 -6.60 -2.65 -16.95
C GLU A 111 -8.12 -2.89 -16.84
N ALA A 112 -8.72 -3.61 -17.79
CA ALA A 112 -10.16 -3.87 -17.77
C ALA A 112 -10.56 -4.75 -16.56
N THR A 113 -9.77 -5.80 -16.29
CA THR A 113 -9.98 -6.67 -15.11
C THR A 113 -9.76 -5.93 -13.80
N PHE A 114 -8.82 -4.98 -13.76
CA PHE A 114 -8.61 -4.11 -12.60
C PHE A 114 -9.84 -3.24 -12.33
N TRP A 115 -10.36 -2.55 -13.35
CA TRP A 115 -11.56 -1.70 -13.20
C TRP A 115 -12.82 -2.49 -12.84
N GLN A 116 -12.94 -3.73 -13.33
CA GLN A 116 -14.05 -4.60 -12.95
C GLN A 116 -14.04 -4.90 -11.45
N SER A 117 -12.87 -5.21 -10.87
CA SER A 117 -12.76 -5.46 -9.43
C SER A 117 -13.06 -4.21 -8.59
N ILE A 118 -12.63 -3.03 -9.05
CA ILE A 118 -13.02 -1.76 -8.40
C ILE A 118 -14.54 -1.57 -8.47
N GLU A 119 -15.18 -1.87 -9.59
CA GLU A 119 -16.63 -1.74 -9.72
C GLU A 119 -17.39 -2.67 -8.77
N GLU A 120 -16.92 -3.92 -8.62
CA GLU A 120 -17.49 -4.91 -7.70
C GLU A 120 -17.37 -4.45 -6.24
N LEU A 121 -16.17 -4.05 -5.81
CA LEU A 121 -15.93 -3.53 -4.46
C LEU A 121 -16.74 -2.25 -4.16
N SER A 122 -16.86 -1.37 -5.16
CA SER A 122 -17.64 -0.14 -5.04
C SER A 122 -19.14 -0.45 -4.90
N ARG A 123 -19.64 -1.44 -5.63
CA ARG A 123 -21.04 -1.90 -5.57
C ARG A 123 -21.37 -2.54 -4.23
N ASP A 124 -20.42 -3.25 -3.65
CA ASP A 124 -20.56 -3.92 -2.34
C ASP A 124 -20.40 -2.93 -1.16
N GLY A 125 -20.00 -1.69 -1.43
CA GLY A 125 -19.84 -0.64 -0.42
C GLY A 125 -18.52 -0.74 0.37
N GLU A 126 -17.56 -1.53 -0.12
CA GLU A 126 -16.25 -1.72 0.50
C GLU A 126 -15.30 -0.53 0.22
N ILE A 127 -15.50 0.16 -0.91
CA ILE A 127 -14.69 1.29 -1.35
C ILE A 127 -15.57 2.45 -1.87
N CYS A 128 -14.95 3.60 -2.13
CA CYS A 128 -15.62 4.77 -2.69
C CYS A 128 -16.25 4.51 -4.08
N PRO A 129 -17.19 5.36 -4.53
CA PRO A 129 -17.77 5.29 -5.87
C PRO A 129 -16.70 5.21 -6.97
N ILE A 130 -16.89 4.33 -7.95
CA ILE A 130 -15.95 4.18 -9.08
C ILE A 130 -15.67 5.49 -9.83
N THR A 131 -16.61 6.45 -9.80
CA THR A 131 -16.50 7.78 -10.41
C THR A 131 -15.43 8.65 -9.78
N ASP A 132 -14.99 8.31 -8.59
CA ASP A 132 -14.04 9.10 -7.81
C ASP A 132 -12.60 8.74 -8.20
N TYR A 133 -12.38 7.69 -9.00
CA TYR A 133 -11.05 7.25 -9.42
C TYR A 133 -10.61 7.82 -10.78
N ILE A 134 -9.34 8.21 -10.84
CA ILE A 134 -8.71 8.77 -12.05
C ILE A 134 -8.33 7.65 -13.02
N ARG A 135 -8.71 7.83 -14.29
CA ARG A 135 -8.30 6.99 -15.43
C ARG A 135 -7.18 7.66 -16.25
N PRO A 136 -6.28 6.90 -16.89
CA PRO A 136 -6.13 5.44 -16.81
C PRO A 136 -5.46 5.00 -15.50
N ALA A 137 -5.62 3.72 -15.16
CA ALA A 137 -4.87 3.12 -14.06
C ALA A 137 -3.38 2.99 -14.41
N LYS A 138 -2.53 2.88 -13.39
CA LYS A 138 -1.09 2.64 -13.57
C LYS A 138 -0.76 1.18 -13.28
N ASN A 139 0.05 0.57 -14.15
CA ASN A 139 0.71 -0.70 -13.90
C ASN A 139 2.20 -0.44 -13.69
N VAL A 140 2.72 -0.83 -12.52
CA VAL A 140 4.14 -0.65 -12.19
C VAL A 140 4.69 -1.90 -11.52
N GLU A 141 5.98 -2.16 -11.73
CA GLU A 141 6.71 -3.12 -10.90
C GLU A 141 7.06 -2.46 -9.57
N VAL A 142 6.72 -3.12 -8.47
CA VAL A 142 7.08 -2.70 -7.11
C VAL A 142 7.97 -3.74 -6.49
N ARG A 143 8.89 -3.28 -5.64
CA ARG A 143 9.59 -4.17 -4.71
C ARG A 143 8.76 -4.27 -3.43
N PHE A 144 8.14 -5.42 -3.22
CA PHE A 144 7.44 -5.75 -1.98
C PHE A 144 8.43 -6.11 -0.88
N VAL A 145 8.26 -5.55 0.31
CA VAL A 145 9.17 -5.72 1.45
C VAL A 145 8.39 -5.77 2.78
N GLN A 146 8.77 -6.68 3.68
CA GLN A 146 8.21 -6.77 5.04
C GLN A 146 9.24 -7.29 6.06
N LEU A 147 8.98 -7.06 7.36
CA LEU A 147 9.74 -7.61 8.50
C LEU A 147 9.00 -8.79 9.15
#